data_AF-A8YDJ0-F1
#
_entry.id   AF-A8YDJ0-F1
#
_cell.length_a   1.000
_cell.length_b   1.000
_cell.length_c   1.000
_cell.angle_alpha   90.00
_cell.angle_beta   90.00
_cell.angle_gamma   90.00
#
_symmetry.space_group_name_H-M   'P 1'
#
loop_
_entity.id
_entity.type
_entity.pdbx_description
1 polymer ?
#
loop_
_entity_poly.entity_id
_entity_poly.type
_entity_poly.pdbx_seq_one_letter_code
_entity_poly.pdbx_strand_id
1 'polypeptide(L)'
;MKKERKFSDYKSEAEAWITLATGEYYPDILPDACRLYEPVLVEFGLLLKASHSSTNFFTSIMDTRNQWMRTQLCRVFKKYVSPQTPVEMLKRKTDADKICAEFGDAFRNIVEVQQKFDSHPMPDEALCAVLWEYKDRGKKGYDLTERLFDVLRSQHIEFVVTGPQRAGKDVLLGNVFKDYPKPDRPVDFVIYEGKKVLAIGLARYDSDRGGAQEDDRTGQYREVAQEILDYADSHGLPHIKVVYVNDGPGLLLGSMWNDYAYIEDQWPDRVKVVTLRMVPDRITSEWLRS
;
A
#
# COMPACT_ATOMS: atom_id res chain seq x y z
N MET A 1 -7.24 11.01 -38.15
CA MET A 1 -6.68 10.57 -36.85
C MET A 1 -7.81 10.00 -36.01
N LYS A 2 -7.64 8.81 -35.43
CA LYS A 2 -8.62 8.26 -34.47
C LYS A 2 -8.51 9.15 -33.22
N LYS A 3 -9.62 9.72 -32.76
CA LYS A 3 -9.65 10.50 -31.52
C LYS A 3 -9.20 9.59 -30.39
N GLU A 4 -8.18 10.00 -29.63
CA GLU A 4 -7.74 9.24 -28.45
C GLU A 4 -8.90 9.17 -27.45
N ARG A 5 -9.16 7.97 -26.89
CA ARG A 5 -10.22 7.77 -25.90
C ARG A 5 -9.75 8.29 -24.54
N LYS A 6 -10.59 9.09 -23.88
CA LYS A 6 -10.42 9.54 -22.50
C LYS A 6 -10.84 8.48 -21.50
N PHE A 7 -10.45 8.60 -20.22
CA PHE A 7 -10.74 7.59 -19.19
C PHE A 7 -12.25 7.42 -18.97
N SER A 8 -13.00 8.53 -19.03
CA SER A 8 -14.46 8.55 -19.04
C SER A 8 -15.08 7.69 -20.14
N ASP A 9 -14.46 7.60 -21.31
CA ASP A 9 -15.00 6.87 -22.47
C ASP A 9 -15.03 5.35 -22.27
N TYR A 10 -14.31 4.82 -21.28
CA TYR A 10 -14.24 3.39 -20.98
C TYR A 10 -15.28 2.95 -19.94
N LYS A 11 -16.04 3.89 -19.35
CA LYS A 11 -16.93 3.63 -18.22
C LYS A 11 -18.02 2.60 -18.51
N SER A 12 -18.60 2.59 -19.71
CA SER A 12 -19.66 1.65 -20.08
C SER A 12 -19.21 0.18 -20.18
N GLU A 13 -17.89 -0.04 -20.17
CA GLU A 13 -17.26 -1.36 -20.26
C GLU A 13 -16.16 -1.51 -19.18
N ALA A 14 -16.29 -0.77 -18.08
CA ALA A 14 -15.26 -0.64 -17.04
C ALA A 14 -14.75 -1.99 -16.50
N GLU A 15 -15.63 -2.98 -16.38
CA GLU A 15 -15.31 -4.34 -15.93
C GLU A 15 -14.28 -5.03 -16.82
N ALA A 16 -14.27 -4.72 -18.13
CA ALA A 16 -13.29 -5.26 -19.08
C ALA A 16 -11.90 -4.64 -18.91
N TRP A 17 -11.80 -3.48 -18.26
CA TRP A 17 -10.56 -2.72 -18.16
C TRP A 17 -9.87 -2.84 -16.79
N ILE A 18 -10.51 -3.42 -15.79
CA ILE A 18 -9.89 -3.65 -14.48
C ILE A 18 -9.23 -5.05 -14.38
N THR A 19 -8.29 -5.19 -13.44
CA THR A 19 -7.67 -6.46 -13.08
C THR A 19 -8.17 -6.95 -11.72
N LEU A 20 -8.82 -8.11 -11.69
CA LEU A 20 -9.15 -8.79 -10.45
C LEU A 20 -7.95 -9.60 -9.96
N ALA A 21 -7.48 -9.28 -8.75
CA ALA A 21 -6.51 -10.11 -8.07
C ALA A 21 -7.21 -11.37 -7.55
N THR A 22 -6.63 -12.54 -7.81
CA THR A 22 -7.11 -13.81 -7.26
C THR A 22 -6.99 -13.78 -5.73
N GLY A 23 -8.02 -14.26 -5.04
CA GLY A 23 -8.03 -14.46 -3.59
C GLY A 23 -7.92 -15.93 -3.23
N GLU A 24 -7.51 -16.21 -2.00
CA GLU A 24 -7.59 -17.56 -1.43
C GLU A 24 -8.96 -17.76 -0.77
N TYR A 25 -9.52 -18.95 -0.85
CA TYR A 25 -10.77 -19.28 -0.17
C TYR A 25 -10.51 -19.55 1.31
N TYR A 26 -11.37 -19.01 2.19
CA TYR A 26 -11.19 -19.14 3.64
C TYR A 26 -11.01 -20.59 4.13
N PRO A 27 -11.85 -21.57 3.74
CA PRO A 27 -11.68 -22.94 4.23
C PRO A 27 -10.33 -23.56 3.79
N ASP A 28 -9.85 -23.19 2.61
CA ASP A 28 -8.68 -23.81 1.99
C ASP A 28 -7.37 -23.31 2.62
N ILE A 29 -7.35 -22.10 3.19
CA ILE A 29 -6.15 -21.54 3.85
C ILE A 29 -5.94 -22.04 5.27
N LEU A 30 -6.98 -22.55 5.94
CA LEU A 30 -6.94 -22.83 7.38
C LEU A 30 -5.82 -23.80 7.79
N PRO A 31 -5.57 -24.93 7.09
CA PRO A 31 -4.51 -25.85 7.47
C PRO A 31 -3.11 -25.23 7.40
N ASP A 32 -2.86 -24.38 6.40
CA ASP A 32 -1.58 -23.69 6.24
C ASP A 32 -1.44 -22.53 7.24
N ALA A 33 -2.53 -21.82 7.52
CA ALA A 33 -2.56 -20.77 8.53
C ALA A 33 -2.25 -21.30 9.92
N CYS A 34 -2.90 -22.40 10.33
CA CYS A 34 -2.63 -23.04 11.61
C CYS A 34 -1.18 -23.52 11.69
N ARG A 35 -0.67 -24.19 10.65
CA ARG A 35 0.72 -24.66 10.60
C ARG A 35 1.73 -23.52 10.71
N LEU A 36 1.44 -22.37 10.11
CA LEU A 36 2.31 -21.20 10.15
C LEU A 36 2.33 -20.52 11.52
N TYR A 37 1.16 -20.39 12.17
CA TYR A 37 1.00 -19.58 13.37
C TYR A 37 1.01 -20.38 14.68
N GLU A 38 0.83 -21.69 14.66
CA GLU A 38 0.93 -22.53 15.87
C GLU A 38 2.26 -22.30 16.64
N PRO A 39 3.46 -22.30 16.01
CA PRO A 39 4.70 -22.01 16.72
C PRO A 39 4.73 -20.61 17.36
N VAL A 40 4.05 -19.64 16.74
CA VAL A 40 3.93 -18.27 17.27
C VAL A 40 3.05 -18.28 18.52
N LEU A 41 1.91 -18.98 18.50
CA LEU A 41 0.99 -19.06 19.63
C LEU A 41 1.62 -19.81 20.81
N VAL A 42 2.39 -20.87 20.54
CA VAL A 42 3.16 -21.59 21.56
C VAL A 42 4.17 -20.65 22.23
N GLU A 43 4.99 -19.95 21.45
CA GLU A 43 5.98 -18.98 21.99
C GLU A 43 5.28 -17.84 22.76
N PHE A 44 4.17 -17.31 22.24
CA PHE A 44 3.38 -16.29 22.91
C PHE A 44 2.90 -16.77 24.29
N GLY A 45 2.37 -17.99 24.36
CA GLY A 45 1.92 -18.61 25.61
C GLY A 45 3.05 -18.81 26.63
N LEU A 46 4.25 -19.21 26.18
CA LEU A 46 5.43 -19.35 27.04
C LEU A 46 5.85 -18.01 27.64
N LEU A 47 5.98 -16.97 26.81
CA LEU A 47 6.31 -15.62 27.25
C LEU A 47 5.23 -15.05 28.19
N LEU A 48 3.96 -15.29 27.88
CA LEU A 48 2.82 -14.80 28.65
C LEU A 48 2.79 -15.41 30.06
N LYS A 49 3.10 -16.71 30.20
CA LYS A 49 3.17 -17.40 31.50
C LYS A 49 4.32 -16.92 32.36
N ALA A 50 5.44 -16.54 31.76
CA ALA A 50 6.61 -16.00 32.47
C ALA A 50 6.45 -14.53 32.89
N SER A 51 5.42 -13.84 32.37
CA SER A 51 5.25 -12.41 32.54
C SER A 51 4.45 -12.05 33.79
N HIS A 52 4.91 -11.03 34.52
CA HIS A 52 4.24 -10.53 35.74
C HIS A 52 3.44 -9.23 35.52
N SER A 53 3.59 -8.61 34.36
CA SER A 53 2.81 -7.45 33.91
C SER A 53 2.75 -7.40 32.38
N SER A 54 1.81 -6.65 31.83
CA SER A 54 1.66 -6.50 30.37
C SER A 54 2.79 -5.72 29.73
N THR A 55 3.42 -4.79 30.47
CA THR A 55 4.63 -4.08 30.04
C THR A 55 5.83 -5.03 30.02
N ASN A 56 6.01 -5.84 31.08
CA ASN A 56 7.06 -6.86 31.11
C ASN A 56 6.88 -7.86 29.97
N PHE A 57 5.65 -8.30 29.69
CA PHE A 57 5.33 -9.18 28.58
C PHE A 57 5.73 -8.57 27.22
N PHE A 58 5.38 -7.31 27.00
CA PHE A 58 5.76 -6.61 25.78
C PHE A 58 7.29 -6.52 25.61
N THR A 59 8.01 -6.18 26.69
CA THR A 59 9.49 -6.15 26.68
C THR A 59 10.08 -7.52 26.36
N SER A 60 9.53 -8.61 26.92
CA SER A 60 9.98 -9.98 26.59
C SER A 60 9.77 -10.34 25.11
N ILE A 61 8.66 -9.90 24.51
CA ILE A 61 8.47 -10.03 23.05
C ILE A 61 9.53 -9.23 22.29
N MET A 62 9.90 -8.03 22.75
CA MET A 62 10.93 -7.21 22.12
C MET A 62 12.32 -7.85 22.18
N ASP A 63 12.59 -8.70 23.16
CA ASP A 63 13.84 -9.44 23.30
C ASP A 63 13.95 -10.69 22.41
N THR A 64 12.85 -11.13 21.80
CA THR A 64 12.87 -12.18 20.77
C THR A 64 13.79 -11.78 19.60
N ARG A 65 14.88 -12.52 19.41
CA ARG A 65 15.91 -12.24 18.39
C ARG A 65 15.37 -12.36 16.97
N ASN A 66 14.61 -13.41 16.69
CA ASN A 66 14.03 -13.64 15.37
C ASN A 66 13.01 -12.54 15.04
N GLN A 67 13.31 -11.73 14.03
CA GLN A 67 12.48 -10.58 13.64
C GLN A 67 11.09 -10.98 13.14
N TRP A 68 10.99 -12.10 12.39
CA TRP A 68 9.71 -12.59 11.89
C TRP A 68 8.83 -13.02 13.06
N MET A 69 9.36 -13.83 13.98
CA MET A 69 8.65 -14.26 15.19
C MET A 69 8.21 -13.06 16.03
N ARG A 70 9.13 -12.14 16.34
CA ARG A 70 8.81 -10.91 17.09
C ARG A 70 7.66 -10.13 16.42
N THR A 71 7.68 -10.01 15.10
CA THR A 71 6.61 -9.34 14.35
C THR A 71 5.25 -10.04 14.53
N GLN A 72 5.22 -11.38 14.47
CA GLN A 72 3.98 -12.12 14.68
C GLN A 72 3.51 -12.03 16.13
N LEU A 73 4.42 -12.12 17.11
CA LEU A 73 4.11 -11.92 18.53
C LEU A 73 3.50 -10.52 18.78
N CYS A 74 4.01 -9.45 18.16
CA CYS A 74 3.39 -8.12 18.24
C CYS A 74 1.97 -8.08 17.66
N ARG A 75 1.68 -8.86 16.60
CA ARG A 75 0.32 -8.96 16.04
C ARG A 75 -0.63 -9.63 17.02
N VAL A 76 -0.19 -10.71 17.67
CA VAL A 76 -0.98 -11.38 18.72
C VAL A 76 -1.15 -10.45 19.93
N PHE A 77 -0.08 -9.77 20.37
CA PHE A 77 -0.11 -8.80 21.46
C PHE A 77 -1.13 -7.68 21.21
N LYS A 78 -1.19 -7.14 19.98
CA LYS A 78 -2.21 -6.17 19.60
C LYS A 78 -3.63 -6.70 19.84
N LYS A 79 -3.91 -7.96 19.50
CA LYS A 79 -5.26 -8.55 19.64
C LYS A 79 -5.63 -8.80 21.10
N TYR A 80 -4.69 -9.28 21.90
CA TYR A 80 -4.95 -9.68 23.29
C TYR A 80 -4.77 -8.56 24.33
N VAL A 81 -3.85 -7.62 24.08
CA VAL A 81 -3.36 -6.68 25.11
C VAL A 81 -3.64 -5.22 24.75
N SER A 82 -3.32 -4.81 23.51
CA SER A 82 -3.47 -3.40 23.10
C SER A 82 -4.08 -3.26 21.70
N PRO A 83 -5.41 -3.37 21.57
CA PRO A 83 -6.08 -3.25 20.27
C PRO A 83 -5.95 -1.86 19.64
N GLN A 84 -5.77 -0.82 20.47
CA GLN A 84 -5.62 0.57 20.03
C GLN A 84 -4.21 0.92 19.54
N THR A 85 -3.16 0.20 19.96
CA THR A 85 -1.79 0.51 19.50
C THR A 85 -1.55 -0.12 18.12
N PRO A 86 -1.18 0.66 17.09
CA PRO A 86 -0.86 0.14 15.77
C PRO A 86 0.30 -0.86 15.82
N VAL A 87 0.20 -1.96 15.08
CA VAL A 87 1.27 -2.96 15.04
C VAL A 87 2.57 -2.39 14.45
N GLU A 88 2.49 -1.42 13.55
CA GLU A 88 3.67 -0.72 13.01
C GLU A 88 4.45 0.04 14.08
N MET A 89 3.78 0.53 15.13
CA MET A 89 4.43 1.09 16.31
C MET A 89 4.99 -0.01 17.19
N LEU A 90 4.19 -1.04 17.52
CA LEU A 90 4.60 -2.14 18.40
C LEU A 90 5.83 -2.91 17.92
N LYS A 91 6.13 -2.91 16.62
CA LYS A 91 7.30 -3.61 16.05
C LYS A 91 8.61 -2.83 16.18
N ARG A 92 8.57 -1.55 16.56
CA ARG A 92 9.76 -0.69 16.72
C ARG A 92 10.46 -1.01 18.04
N LYS A 93 11.41 -1.95 17.99
CA LYS A 93 12.15 -2.40 19.18
C LYS A 93 12.81 -1.27 19.97
N THR A 94 13.36 -0.26 19.29
CA THR A 94 14.01 0.89 19.92
C THR A 94 13.06 1.77 20.72
N ASP A 95 11.76 1.69 20.43
CA ASP A 95 10.74 2.56 21.02
C ASP A 95 9.99 1.84 22.14
N ALA A 96 10.42 0.63 22.54
CA ALA A 96 9.70 -0.23 23.49
C ALA A 96 9.43 0.47 24.82
N ASP A 97 10.45 1.08 25.42
CA ASP A 97 10.33 1.80 26.70
C ASP A 97 9.38 2.99 26.59
N LYS A 98 9.46 3.73 25.48
CA LYS A 98 8.56 4.85 25.18
C LYS A 98 7.11 4.38 25.04
N ILE A 99 6.88 3.28 24.32
CA ILE A 99 5.54 2.71 24.13
C ILE A 99 4.95 2.27 25.47
N CYS A 100 5.75 1.62 26.33
CA CYS A 100 5.32 1.25 27.67
C CYS A 100 4.97 2.48 28.52
N ALA A 101 5.77 3.55 28.45
CA ALA A 101 5.52 4.77 29.21
C ALA A 101 4.27 5.53 28.73
N GLU A 102 4.03 5.59 27.42
CA GLU A 102 2.92 6.38 26.84
C GLU A 102 1.60 5.60 26.77
N PHE A 103 1.64 4.28 26.55
CA PHE A 103 0.44 3.47 26.29
C PHE A 103 0.25 2.31 27.26
N GLY A 104 1.22 2.04 28.14
CA GLY A 104 1.20 0.88 29.04
C GLY A 104 0.03 0.87 30.00
N ASP A 105 -0.44 2.04 30.44
CA ASP A 105 -1.61 2.18 31.32
C ASP A 105 -2.90 1.67 30.66
N ALA A 106 -2.96 1.69 29.33
CA ALA A 106 -4.10 1.22 28.56
C ALA A 106 -3.96 -0.25 28.12
N PHE A 107 -2.88 -0.94 28.50
CA PHE A 107 -2.71 -2.37 28.25
C PHE A 107 -3.67 -3.16 29.13
N ARG A 108 -4.33 -4.16 28.55
CA ARG A 108 -5.15 -5.11 29.31
C ARG A 108 -4.32 -5.75 30.43
N ASN A 109 -4.93 -5.94 31.60
CA ASN A 109 -4.28 -6.58 32.74
C ASN A 109 -3.74 -7.98 32.39
N ILE A 110 -2.53 -8.30 32.84
CA ILE A 110 -1.84 -9.54 32.46
C ILE A 110 -2.59 -10.81 32.87
N VAL A 111 -3.28 -10.79 34.02
CA VAL A 111 -4.05 -11.95 34.51
C VAL A 111 -5.26 -12.21 33.61
N GLU A 112 -5.93 -11.15 33.16
CA GLU A 112 -7.03 -11.28 32.20
C GLU A 112 -6.53 -11.79 30.85
N VAL A 113 -5.36 -11.33 30.40
CA VAL A 113 -4.74 -11.80 29.15
C VAL A 113 -4.43 -13.30 29.24
N GLN A 114 -3.82 -13.76 30.33
CA GLN A 114 -3.53 -15.17 30.60
C GLN A 114 -4.81 -16.01 30.56
N GLN A 115 -5.83 -15.63 31.33
CA GLN A 115 -7.11 -16.35 31.37
C GLN A 115 -7.79 -16.44 30.01
N LYS A 116 -7.80 -15.33 29.25
CA LYS A 116 -8.41 -15.31 27.91
C LYS A 116 -7.62 -16.10 26.89
N PHE A 117 -6.30 -16.12 26.98
CA PHE A 117 -5.47 -16.93 26.10
C PHE A 117 -5.67 -18.42 26.38
N ASP A 118 -5.62 -18.83 27.65
CA ASP A 118 -5.77 -20.23 28.06
C ASP A 118 -7.18 -20.79 27.82
N SER A 119 -8.21 -19.94 27.65
CA SER A 119 -9.57 -20.38 27.33
C SER A 119 -9.80 -20.76 25.87
N HIS A 120 -8.83 -20.50 24.98
CA HIS A 120 -8.93 -20.79 23.55
C HIS A 120 -8.16 -22.08 23.19
N PRO A 121 -8.56 -22.80 22.12
CA PRO A 121 -7.84 -23.98 21.67
C PRO A 121 -6.43 -23.65 21.17
N MET A 122 -5.57 -24.68 21.09
CA MET A 122 -4.21 -24.57 20.53
C MET A 122 -4.05 -25.55 19.36
N PRO A 123 -3.79 -25.06 18.13
CA PRO A 123 -3.83 -23.65 17.74
C PRO A 123 -5.25 -23.08 17.74
N ASP A 124 -5.37 -21.76 17.95
CA ASP A 124 -6.63 -21.03 17.79
C ASP A 124 -6.85 -20.76 16.31
N GLU A 125 -7.69 -21.58 15.65
CA GLU A 125 -7.95 -21.49 14.21
C GLU A 125 -8.49 -20.11 13.79
N ALA A 126 -9.37 -19.52 14.60
CA ALA A 126 -9.96 -18.22 14.31
C ALA A 126 -8.90 -17.12 14.35
N LEU A 127 -8.01 -17.16 15.34
CA LEU A 127 -6.88 -16.24 15.41
C LEU A 127 -5.89 -16.46 14.25
N CYS A 128 -5.57 -17.72 13.92
CA CYS A 128 -4.70 -18.05 12.80
C CYS A 128 -5.23 -17.48 11.48
N ALA A 129 -6.53 -17.59 11.23
CA ALA A 129 -7.17 -17.00 10.05
C ALA A 129 -7.07 -15.46 10.05
N VAL A 130 -7.34 -14.80 11.17
CA VAL A 130 -7.21 -13.34 11.29
C VAL A 130 -5.76 -12.89 11.07
N LEU A 131 -4.78 -13.66 11.53
CA LEU A 131 -3.37 -13.37 11.28
C LEU A 131 -2.98 -13.61 9.81
N TRP A 132 -3.61 -14.58 9.15
CA TRP A 132 -3.39 -14.88 7.74
C TRP A 132 -3.76 -13.72 6.82
N GLU A 133 -4.78 -12.92 7.15
CA GLU A 133 -5.13 -11.71 6.38
C GLU A 133 -3.97 -10.70 6.28
N TYR A 134 -3.06 -10.70 7.26
CA TYR A 134 -1.87 -9.85 7.24
C TYR A 134 -0.66 -10.46 6.50
N LYS A 135 -0.75 -11.71 6.03
CA LYS A 135 0.35 -12.41 5.34
C LYS A 135 0.72 -11.74 4.02
N ASP A 136 -0.29 -11.40 3.22
CA ASP A 136 -0.12 -10.83 1.88
C ASP A 136 -0.59 -9.37 1.78
N ARG A 137 -0.70 -8.66 2.92
CA ARG A 137 -1.13 -7.25 2.94
C ARG A 137 -0.16 -6.39 2.13
N GLY A 138 -0.68 -5.64 1.16
CA GLY A 138 0.09 -4.77 0.26
C GLY A 138 0.62 -5.47 -0.99
N LYS A 139 0.64 -6.81 -1.03
CA LYS A 139 1.15 -7.59 -2.17
C LYS A 139 0.46 -7.24 -3.49
N LYS A 140 -0.87 -7.10 -3.49
CA LYS A 140 -1.64 -6.75 -4.71
C LYS A 140 -1.18 -5.43 -5.34
N GLY A 141 -0.82 -4.43 -4.52
CA GLY A 141 -0.28 -3.15 -5.01
C GLY A 141 1.14 -3.29 -5.56
N TYR A 142 1.98 -4.11 -4.93
CA TYR A 142 3.31 -4.43 -5.45
C TYR A 142 3.23 -5.19 -6.77
N ASP A 143 2.37 -6.21 -6.86
CA ASP A 143 2.15 -7.00 -8.08
C ASP A 143 1.65 -6.10 -9.23
N LEU A 144 0.80 -5.11 -8.94
CA LEU A 144 0.37 -4.10 -9.92
C LEU A 144 1.56 -3.28 -10.44
N THR A 145 2.41 -2.78 -9.53
CA THR A 145 3.55 -1.92 -9.88
C THR A 145 4.61 -2.69 -10.66
N GLU A 146 4.89 -3.94 -10.28
CA GLU A 146 5.80 -4.84 -11.01
C GLU A 146 5.32 -5.04 -12.45
N ARG A 147 4.05 -5.41 -12.63
CA ARG A 147 3.46 -5.58 -13.98
C ARG A 147 3.42 -4.30 -14.79
N LEU A 148 3.10 -3.17 -14.15
CA LEU A 148 3.10 -1.85 -14.80
C LEU A 148 4.48 -1.56 -15.39
N PHE A 149 5.54 -1.81 -14.63
CA PHE A 149 6.91 -1.53 -15.08
C PHE A 149 7.31 -2.44 -16.22
N ASP A 150 6.92 -3.72 -16.17
CA ASP A 150 7.17 -4.66 -17.27
C ASP A 150 6.47 -4.22 -18.56
N VAL A 151 5.20 -3.80 -18.47
CA VAL A 151 4.45 -3.26 -19.62
C VAL A 151 5.13 -2.01 -20.18
N LEU A 152 5.42 -1.02 -19.33
CA LEU A 152 6.06 0.23 -19.79
C LEU A 152 7.43 -0.01 -20.44
N ARG A 153 8.27 -0.88 -19.87
CA ARG A 153 9.62 -1.17 -20.39
C ARG A 153 9.60 -2.00 -21.66
N SER A 154 8.64 -2.90 -21.80
CA SER A 154 8.48 -3.69 -23.04
C SER A 154 7.96 -2.84 -24.20
N GLN A 155 7.16 -1.81 -23.91
CA GLN A 155 6.59 -0.93 -24.91
C GLN A 155 7.49 0.24 -25.29
N HIS A 156 8.19 0.80 -24.32
CA HIS A 156 9.06 1.96 -24.50
C HIS A 156 10.49 1.62 -24.09
N ILE A 157 11.16 0.86 -24.95
CA ILE A 157 12.51 0.34 -24.71
C ILE A 157 13.52 1.48 -24.53
N GLU A 158 13.25 2.65 -25.10
CA GLU A 158 14.08 3.84 -24.97
C GLU A 158 13.91 4.61 -23.64
N PHE A 159 12.85 4.31 -22.87
CA PHE A 159 12.55 5.02 -21.63
C PHE A 159 13.01 4.25 -20.41
N VAL A 160 13.44 4.99 -19.39
CA VAL A 160 13.83 4.44 -18.10
C VAL A 160 12.71 4.69 -17.10
N VAL A 161 12.14 3.61 -16.56
CA VAL A 161 11.13 3.67 -15.48
C VAL A 161 11.80 3.38 -14.14
N THR A 162 11.80 4.37 -13.26
CA THR A 162 12.40 4.30 -11.92
C THR A 162 11.32 4.33 -10.85
N GLY A 163 11.42 3.44 -9.85
CA GLY A 163 10.53 3.35 -8.70
C GLY A 163 10.66 1.99 -7.99
N PRO A 164 10.07 1.80 -6.80
CA PRO A 164 10.06 0.50 -6.14
C PRO A 164 9.19 -0.50 -6.91
N GLN A 165 9.80 -1.55 -7.45
CA GLN A 165 9.06 -2.63 -8.13
C GLN A 165 8.25 -3.52 -7.16
N ARG A 166 8.63 -3.53 -5.88
CA ARG A 166 8.01 -4.30 -4.80
C ARG A 166 7.97 -3.47 -3.52
N ALA A 167 7.93 -4.10 -2.36
CA ALA A 167 8.17 -3.43 -1.09
C ALA A 167 9.49 -2.65 -1.14
N GLY A 168 9.39 -1.33 -1.07
CA GLY A 168 10.51 -0.40 -1.25
C GLY A 168 10.09 1.01 -0.87
N LYS A 169 11.06 1.93 -0.84
CA LYS A 169 10.77 3.34 -0.64
C LYS A 169 10.36 3.97 -1.96
N ASP A 170 9.34 4.80 -1.92
CA ASP A 170 8.89 5.61 -3.04
C ASP A 170 9.99 6.56 -3.52
N VAL A 171 9.85 7.05 -4.75
CA VAL A 171 10.73 8.08 -5.29
C VAL A 171 10.35 9.40 -4.64
N LEU A 172 11.30 10.07 -3.99
CA LEU A 172 11.09 11.41 -3.44
C LEU A 172 11.36 12.45 -4.53
N LEU A 173 10.42 13.37 -4.75
CA LEU A 173 10.58 14.38 -5.79
C LEU A 173 11.77 15.31 -5.56
N GLY A 174 12.21 15.52 -4.31
CA GLY A 174 13.47 16.24 -4.02
C GLY A 174 14.73 15.55 -4.56
N ASN A 175 14.68 14.24 -4.81
CA ASN A 175 15.77 13.51 -5.47
C ASN A 175 15.72 13.63 -7.00
N VAL A 176 14.54 13.93 -7.56
CA VAL A 176 14.31 14.11 -9.00
C VAL A 176 14.60 15.56 -9.39
N PHE A 177 14.07 16.50 -8.60
CA PHE A 177 14.19 17.94 -8.76
C PHE A 177 14.74 18.53 -7.47
N LYS A 178 15.96 19.07 -7.51
CA LYS A 178 16.69 19.49 -6.30
C LYS A 178 16.03 20.65 -5.55
N ASP A 179 15.30 21.48 -6.27
CA ASP A 179 14.59 22.68 -5.83
C ASP A 179 13.08 22.45 -5.72
N TYR A 180 12.63 21.19 -5.69
CA TYR A 180 11.21 20.89 -5.50
C TYR A 180 10.70 21.44 -4.16
N PRO A 181 9.59 22.20 -4.12
CA PRO A 181 9.11 22.89 -2.91
C PRO A 181 8.87 21.96 -1.72
N LYS A 182 8.41 20.74 -2.00
CA LYS A 182 8.15 19.68 -1.02
C LYS A 182 9.06 18.47 -1.28
N PRO A 183 10.34 18.52 -0.90
CA PRO A 183 11.34 17.56 -1.34
C PRO A 183 11.06 16.12 -0.88
N ASP A 184 10.26 15.95 0.17
CA ASP A 184 9.82 14.66 0.72
C ASP A 184 8.54 14.11 0.07
N ARG A 185 7.98 14.75 -0.98
CA ARG A 185 6.82 14.25 -1.73
C ARG A 185 7.13 12.89 -2.34
N PRO A 186 6.46 11.80 -1.89
CA PRO A 186 6.64 10.49 -2.50
C PRO A 186 5.81 10.34 -3.76
N VAL A 187 6.37 9.67 -4.76
CA VAL A 187 5.69 9.20 -5.97
C VAL A 187 6.11 7.77 -6.29
N ASP A 188 5.21 7.00 -6.89
CA ASP A 188 5.43 5.57 -7.13
C ASP A 188 6.45 5.32 -8.24
N PHE A 189 6.49 6.18 -9.27
CA PHE A 189 7.47 6.05 -10.33
C PHE A 189 7.75 7.34 -11.10
N VAL A 190 8.85 7.35 -11.85
CA VAL A 190 9.22 8.41 -12.79
C VAL A 190 9.70 7.79 -14.09
N ILE A 191 9.25 8.35 -15.22
CA ILE A 191 9.65 7.95 -16.56
C ILE A 191 10.64 8.97 -17.11
N TYR A 192 11.77 8.49 -17.61
CA TYR A 192 12.84 9.31 -18.20
C TYR A 192 13.12 8.93 -19.65
N GLU A 193 13.59 9.90 -20.42
CA GLU A 193 14.33 9.69 -21.66
C GLU A 193 15.74 10.26 -21.47
N GLY A 194 16.72 9.38 -21.33
CA GLY A 194 18.06 9.76 -20.87
C GLY A 194 18.01 10.41 -19.48
N LYS A 195 18.27 11.72 -19.40
CA LYS A 195 18.19 12.51 -18.16
C LYS A 195 16.94 13.38 -18.06
N LYS A 196 16.15 13.45 -19.13
CA LYS A 196 14.94 14.28 -19.19
C LYS A 196 13.79 13.53 -18.50
N VAL A 197 13.14 14.17 -17.54
CA VAL A 197 11.91 13.65 -16.93
C VAL A 197 10.77 13.83 -17.92
N LEU A 198 10.06 12.76 -18.26
CA LEU A 198 8.89 12.80 -19.14
C LEU A 198 7.59 12.76 -18.33
N ALA A 199 7.50 11.86 -17.35
CA ALA A 199 6.28 11.69 -16.57
C ALA A 199 6.56 11.32 -15.12
N ILE A 200 5.65 11.74 -14.24
CA ILE A 200 5.60 11.36 -12.83
C ILE A 200 4.37 10.50 -12.60
N GLY A 201 4.54 9.39 -11.91
CA GLY A 201 3.57 8.33 -11.82
C GLY A 201 3.12 8.05 -10.40
N LEU A 202 1.81 7.85 -10.23
CA LEU A 202 1.20 7.34 -9.01
C LEU A 202 0.42 6.06 -9.33
N ALA A 203 0.65 4.99 -8.58
CA ALA A 203 0.10 3.66 -8.84
C ALA A 203 -0.64 3.13 -7.61
N ARG A 204 -1.84 2.60 -7.82
CA ARG A 204 -2.65 2.04 -6.75
C ARG A 204 -3.52 0.88 -7.23
N TYR A 205 -3.59 -0.14 -6.40
CA TYR A 205 -4.56 -1.21 -6.52
C TYR A 205 -5.72 -1.00 -5.53
N ASP A 206 -6.93 -0.81 -6.03
CA ASP A 206 -8.14 -0.64 -5.23
C ASP A 206 -8.95 -1.94 -5.17
N SER A 207 -8.72 -2.74 -4.11
CA SER A 207 -9.22 -4.11 -3.98
C SER A 207 -10.64 -4.26 -3.44
N ASP A 208 -11.05 -3.37 -2.53
CA ASP A 208 -12.38 -3.19 -1.91
C ASP A 208 -12.21 -2.15 -0.77
N ARG A 209 -13.28 -1.45 -0.37
CA ARG A 209 -13.30 -0.28 0.54
C ARG A 209 -12.88 -0.62 1.98
N GLY A 210 -11.59 -0.84 2.19
CA GLY A 210 -10.96 -0.86 3.51
C GLY A 210 -10.77 0.55 4.08
N GLY A 211 -11.85 1.16 4.58
CA GLY A 211 -11.81 2.17 5.65
C GLY A 211 -11.24 3.57 5.37
N ALA A 212 -11.01 4.01 4.13
CA ALA A 212 -10.78 5.44 3.86
C ALA A 212 -11.86 6.00 2.93
N GLN A 213 -12.37 7.19 3.24
CA GLN A 213 -13.44 7.83 2.49
C GLN A 213 -13.00 8.13 1.05
N GLU A 214 -13.96 8.02 0.13
CA GLU A 214 -13.79 8.18 -1.32
C GLU A 214 -13.23 9.58 -1.66
N ASP A 215 -13.79 10.61 -1.04
CA ASP A 215 -13.46 12.01 -1.28
C ASP A 215 -12.03 12.39 -0.83
N ASP A 216 -11.54 11.82 0.28
CA ASP A 216 -10.20 12.10 0.79
C ASP A 216 -9.11 11.67 -0.21
N ARG A 217 -9.37 10.63 -0.99
CA ARG A 217 -8.37 10.03 -1.89
C ARG A 217 -8.25 10.79 -3.20
N THR A 218 -9.38 11.08 -3.84
CA THR A 218 -9.41 11.76 -5.14
C THR A 218 -9.04 13.23 -4.99
N GLY A 219 -9.42 13.88 -3.88
CA GLY A 219 -8.95 15.20 -3.49
C GLY A 219 -7.43 15.28 -3.37
N GLN A 220 -6.81 14.34 -2.64
CA GLN A 220 -5.36 14.27 -2.50
C GLN A 220 -4.65 14.05 -3.85
N TYR A 221 -5.19 13.19 -4.73
CA TYR A 221 -4.58 13.01 -6.05
C TYR A 221 -4.64 14.27 -6.89
N ARG A 222 -5.78 14.96 -6.91
CA ARG A 222 -5.90 16.26 -7.61
C ARG A 222 -4.86 17.27 -7.12
N GLU A 223 -4.66 17.38 -5.81
CA GLU A 223 -3.64 18.26 -5.22
C GLU A 223 -2.22 17.88 -5.64
N VAL A 224 -1.91 16.59 -5.74
CA VAL A 224 -0.58 16.13 -6.20
C VAL A 224 -0.34 16.46 -7.67
N ALA A 225 -1.33 16.28 -8.55
CA ALA A 225 -1.20 16.69 -9.95
C ALA A 225 -0.97 18.20 -10.05
N GLN A 226 -1.79 19.00 -9.36
CA GLN A 226 -1.64 20.46 -9.35
C GLN A 226 -0.24 20.88 -8.87
N GLU A 227 0.25 20.31 -7.76
CA GLU A 227 1.59 20.61 -7.23
C GLU A 227 2.71 20.29 -8.23
N ILE A 228 2.64 19.14 -8.89
CA ILE A 228 3.63 18.73 -9.91
C ILE A 228 3.59 19.66 -11.12
N LEU A 229 2.39 19.96 -11.62
CA LEU A 229 2.23 20.73 -12.85
C LEU A 229 2.57 22.22 -12.63
N ASP A 230 2.19 22.81 -11.49
CA ASP A 230 2.58 24.18 -11.13
C ASP A 230 4.09 24.32 -10.98
N TYR A 231 4.74 23.33 -10.36
CA TYR A 231 6.20 23.27 -10.32
C TYR A 231 6.78 23.21 -11.74
N ALA A 232 6.28 22.30 -12.57
CA ALA A 232 6.76 22.14 -13.94
C ALA A 232 6.63 23.44 -14.74
N ASP A 233 5.50 24.14 -14.64
CA ASP A 233 5.23 25.36 -15.40
C ASP A 233 6.10 26.52 -14.93
N SER A 234 6.24 26.70 -13.61
CA SER A 234 7.11 27.74 -13.03
C SER A 234 8.60 27.54 -13.33
N HIS A 235 9.03 26.32 -13.67
CA HIS A 235 10.42 25.98 -13.98
C HIS A 235 10.65 25.75 -15.49
N GLY A 236 9.68 26.09 -16.35
CA GLY A 236 9.84 25.97 -17.81
C GLY A 236 9.85 24.53 -18.34
N LEU A 237 9.16 23.62 -17.64
CA LEU A 237 9.05 22.19 -17.95
C LEU A 237 7.60 21.77 -18.31
N PRO A 238 6.85 22.49 -19.17
CA PRO A 238 5.43 22.21 -19.42
C PRO A 238 5.16 20.84 -20.05
N HIS A 239 6.19 20.20 -20.60
CA HIS A 239 6.13 18.84 -21.17
C HIS A 239 5.97 17.74 -20.10
N ILE A 240 6.25 18.02 -18.82
CA ILE A 240 6.10 17.01 -17.76
C ILE A 240 4.63 16.58 -17.68
N LYS A 241 4.44 15.26 -17.73
CA LYS A 241 3.15 14.59 -17.61
C LYS A 241 2.96 13.99 -16.22
N VAL A 242 1.70 13.72 -15.87
CA VAL A 242 1.33 12.94 -14.68
C VAL A 242 0.51 11.72 -15.10
N VAL A 243 0.85 10.55 -14.59
CA VAL A 243 0.16 9.29 -14.86
C VAL A 243 -0.41 8.74 -13.56
N TYR A 244 -1.73 8.59 -13.50
CA TYR A 244 -2.38 7.82 -12.45
C TYR A 244 -2.69 6.42 -12.96
N VAL A 245 -2.08 5.41 -12.35
CA VAL A 245 -2.42 4.02 -12.56
C VAL A 245 -3.32 3.60 -11.42
N ASN A 246 -4.62 3.50 -11.66
CA ASN A 246 -5.55 2.94 -10.69
C ASN A 246 -6.18 1.68 -11.29
N ASP A 247 -6.10 0.57 -10.58
CA ASP A 247 -6.62 -0.72 -11.06
C ASP A 247 -7.31 -1.49 -9.93
N GLY A 248 -8.26 -2.34 -10.28
CA GLY A 248 -9.00 -3.17 -9.33
C GLY A 248 -10.50 -2.87 -9.25
N PRO A 249 -11.26 -3.74 -8.56
CA PRO A 249 -12.72 -3.68 -8.52
C PRO A 249 -13.26 -2.44 -7.81
N GLY A 250 -12.47 -1.78 -6.96
CA GLY A 250 -12.88 -0.54 -6.30
C GLY A 250 -13.33 0.53 -7.30
N LEU A 251 -12.70 0.62 -8.47
CA LEU A 251 -13.08 1.57 -9.53
C LEU A 251 -14.53 1.44 -10.00
N LEU A 252 -15.14 0.27 -9.84
CA LEU A 252 -16.54 0.02 -10.21
C LEU A 252 -17.53 0.49 -9.13
N LEU A 253 -17.04 0.95 -7.98
CA LEU A 253 -17.85 1.31 -6.82
C LEU A 253 -17.98 2.83 -6.68
N GLY A 254 -19.22 3.31 -6.55
CA GLY A 254 -19.51 4.71 -6.21
C GLY A 254 -19.17 5.69 -7.33
N SER A 255 -18.54 6.81 -6.98
CA SER A 255 -18.13 7.88 -7.88
C SER A 255 -16.71 7.73 -8.40
N MET A 256 -15.87 6.84 -7.85
CA MET A 256 -14.43 6.78 -8.15
C MET A 256 -14.08 6.86 -9.63
N TRP A 257 -14.76 6.08 -10.50
CA TRP A 257 -14.51 6.19 -11.94
C TRP A 257 -14.70 7.62 -12.46
N ASN A 258 -15.78 8.29 -12.05
CA ASN A 258 -16.07 9.67 -12.43
C ASN A 258 -15.06 10.65 -11.85
N ASP A 259 -14.61 10.43 -10.61
CA ASP A 259 -13.67 11.32 -9.94
C ASP A 259 -12.30 11.28 -10.61
N TYR A 260 -11.85 10.08 -10.97
CA TYR A 260 -10.63 9.90 -11.78
C TYR A 260 -10.80 10.45 -13.20
N ALA A 261 -11.96 10.24 -13.83
CA ALA A 261 -12.23 10.86 -15.13
C ALA A 261 -12.19 12.39 -15.04
N TYR A 262 -12.74 12.97 -13.98
CA TYR A 262 -12.71 14.40 -13.72
C TYR A 262 -11.28 14.92 -13.54
N ILE A 263 -10.42 14.19 -12.81
CA ILE A 263 -8.98 14.52 -12.66
C ILE A 263 -8.30 14.57 -14.04
N GLU A 264 -8.53 13.59 -14.92
CA GLU A 264 -7.98 13.62 -16.27
C GLU A 264 -8.49 14.83 -17.08
N ASP A 265 -9.78 15.13 -16.96
CA ASP A 265 -10.41 16.24 -17.68
C ASP A 265 -9.93 17.64 -17.21
N GLN A 266 -9.38 17.77 -15.99
CA GLN A 266 -8.82 19.03 -15.49
C GLN A 266 -7.55 19.46 -16.22
N TRP A 267 -6.72 18.51 -16.67
CA TRP A 267 -5.45 18.80 -17.34
C TRP A 267 -5.32 18.00 -18.64
N PRO A 268 -6.05 18.41 -19.68
CA PRO A 268 -5.96 17.79 -20.99
C PRO A 268 -4.51 17.69 -21.46
N ASP A 269 -4.16 16.56 -22.06
CA ASP A 269 -2.85 16.26 -22.66
C ASP A 269 -1.65 16.22 -21.68
N ARG A 270 -1.87 16.49 -20.38
CA ARG A 270 -0.82 16.44 -19.34
C ARG A 270 -1.06 15.39 -18.27
N VAL A 271 -2.32 15.08 -17.98
CA VAL A 271 -2.69 14.02 -17.03
C VAL A 271 -3.37 12.89 -17.78
N LYS A 272 -2.98 11.65 -17.49
CA LYS A 272 -3.72 10.46 -17.91
C LYS A 272 -4.02 9.57 -16.72
N VAL A 273 -5.27 9.13 -16.63
CA VAL A 273 -5.68 8.05 -15.73
C VAL A 273 -5.84 6.78 -16.55
N VAL A 274 -5.23 5.70 -16.06
CA VAL A 274 -5.21 4.41 -16.74
C VAL A 274 -5.37 3.28 -15.72
N THR A 275 -5.98 2.18 -16.15
CA THR A 275 -5.77 0.87 -15.51
C THR A 275 -4.56 0.18 -16.14
N LEU A 276 -4.10 -0.94 -15.57
CA LEU A 276 -2.99 -1.71 -16.15
C LEU A 276 -3.27 -2.13 -17.61
N ARG A 277 -4.53 -2.50 -17.92
CA ARG A 277 -4.94 -2.91 -19.27
C ARG A 277 -4.98 -1.76 -20.27
N MET A 278 -5.10 -0.53 -19.79
CA MET A 278 -5.15 0.66 -20.65
C MET A 278 -3.76 1.24 -20.97
N VAL A 279 -2.72 0.87 -20.20
CA VAL A 279 -1.35 1.39 -20.39
C VAL A 279 -0.88 1.22 -21.85
N PRO A 280 -1.04 0.04 -22.50
CA PRO A 280 -0.64 -0.15 -23.88
C PRO A 280 -1.16 0.84 -24.90
N ASP A 281 -2.43 1.20 -24.76
CA ASP A 281 -3.12 1.98 -25.77
C ASP A 281 -3.02 3.48 -25.51
N ARG A 282 -2.80 3.88 -24.25
CA ARG A 282 -2.92 5.28 -23.82
C ARG A 282 -1.61 5.94 -23.44
N ILE A 283 -0.66 5.19 -22.89
CA ILE A 283 0.65 5.74 -22.51
C ILE A 283 1.59 5.53 -23.69
N THR A 284 1.47 6.41 -24.68
CA THR A 284 2.26 6.33 -25.93
C THR A 284 3.51 7.20 -25.85
N SER A 285 4.54 6.86 -26.64
CA SER A 285 5.77 7.66 -26.71
C SER A 285 5.52 9.05 -27.31
N GLU A 286 4.53 9.17 -28.22
CA GLU A 286 4.07 10.46 -28.76
C GLU A 286 3.51 11.35 -27.65
N TRP A 287 2.64 10.81 -26.81
CA TRP A 287 2.08 11.57 -25.69
C TRP A 287 3.13 11.91 -24.63
N LEU A 288 4.04 10.99 -24.30
CA LEU A 288 5.10 11.25 -23.32
C LEU A 288 6.11 12.31 -23.79
N ARG A 289 6.27 12.51 -25.09
CA ARG A 289 7.19 13.50 -25.68
C ARG A 289 6.54 14.85 -26.01
N SER A 290 5.20 14.95 -25.94
CA SER A 290 4.46 16.15 -26.36
C SER A 290 4.55 17.33 -25.40
#